data_AF-A0A1J3I5F0-F1
#
_entry.id   AF-A0A1J3I5F0-F1
#
_cell.length_a   1.000
_cell.length_b   1.000
_cell.length_c   1.000
_cell.angle_alpha   90.00
_cell.angle_beta   90.00
_cell.angle_gamma   90.00
#
_symmetry.space_group_name_H-M   'P 1'
#
loop_
_entity.id
_entity.type
_entity.pdbx_description
1 polymer ?
#
loop_
_entity_poly.entity_id
_entity_poly.type
_entity_poly.pdbx_seq_one_letter_code
_entity_poly.pdbx_strand_id
1 'polypeptide(L)'
;IGQGIHRYVVTEFEMSIKIGNALVDMFCKCGCLDKARAIFDSMRSKNVKCWTSMVSGYVSNGSIDEARELFERSPVKDVVLWTAM
;
A
#
# COMPACT_ATOMS: atom_id res chain seq x y z
N ILE A 1 2.41 -5.78 33.08
CA ILE A 1 1.48 -4.82 32.41
C ILE A 1 2.05 -4.31 31.09
N GLY A 2 3.26 -3.74 31.05
CA GLY A 2 3.87 -3.18 29.83
C GLY A 2 3.98 -4.15 28.63
N GLN A 3 4.35 -5.41 28.84
CA GLN A 3 4.39 -6.41 27.75
C GLN A 3 3.03 -6.71 27.13
N GLY A 4 1.94 -6.63 27.91
CA GLY A 4 0.57 -6.84 27.43
C GLY A 4 0.11 -5.69 26.53
N ILE A 5 0.35 -4.45 26.98
CA ILE A 5 0.06 -3.24 26.19
C ILE A 5 0.90 -3.21 24.92
N HIS A 6 2.19 -3.53 25.00
CA HIS A 6 3.08 -3.63 23.85
C HIS A 6 2.55 -4.63 22.81
N ARG A 7 2.19 -5.85 23.24
CA ARG A 7 1.66 -6.87 22.33
C ARG A 7 0.36 -6.40 21.67
N TYR A 8 -0.57 -5.82 22.44
CA TYR A 8 -1.83 -5.31 21.91
C TYR A 8 -1.63 -4.25 20.83
N VAL A 9 -0.80 -3.23 21.11
CA VAL A 9 -0.52 -2.14 20.15
C VAL A 9 0.11 -2.68 18.86
N VAL A 10 1.06 -3.62 18.96
CA VAL A 10 1.69 -4.24 17.79
C VAL A 10 0.67 -5.03 16.97
N THR A 11 -0.19 -5.84 17.61
CA THR A 11 -1.20 -6.64 16.90
C THR A 11 -2.24 -5.77 16.22
N GLU A 12 -2.77 -4.74 16.89
CA GLU A 12 -3.72 -3.79 16.30
C GLU A 12 -3.11 -3.06 15.08
N PHE A 13 -1.86 -2.62 15.21
CA PHE A 13 -1.15 -1.95 14.13
C PHE A 13 -0.92 -2.89 12.92
N GLU A 14 -0.50 -4.13 13.17
CA GLU A 14 -0.28 -5.13 12.11
C GLU A 14 -1.60 -5.50 11.41
N MET A 15 -2.69 -5.65 12.16
CA MET A 15 -4.03 -5.87 11.59
C MET A 15 -4.46 -4.70 10.70
N SER A 16 -4.24 -3.46 11.15
CA SER A 16 -4.54 -2.27 10.36
C SER A 16 -3.79 -2.24 9.02
N ILE A 17 -2.49 -2.59 9.01
CA ILE A 17 -1.70 -2.68 7.77
C ILE A 17 -2.23 -3.79 6.84
N LYS A 18 -2.57 -4.96 7.39
CA LYS A 18 -3.11 -6.09 6.60
C LYS A 18 -4.43 -5.72 5.94
N ILE A 19 -5.34 -5.09 6.68
CA ILE A 19 -6.65 -4.63 6.16
C ILE A 19 -6.44 -3.57 5.07
N GLY A 20 -5.60 -2.57 5.33
CA GLY A 20 -5.29 -1.52 4.34
C GLY A 20 -4.75 -2.11 3.04
N ASN A 21 -3.79 -3.05 3.12
CA ASN A 21 -3.24 -3.73 1.95
C ASN A 21 -4.29 -4.52 1.17
N ALA A 22 -5.17 -5.25 1.85
CA ALA A 22 -6.23 -6.02 1.21
C ALA A 22 -7.24 -5.11 0.48
N LEU A 23 -7.59 -3.97 1.08
CA LEU A 23 -8.50 -3.02 0.47
C LEU A 23 -7.88 -2.31 -0.74
N VAL A 24 -6.61 -1.88 -0.64
CA VAL A 24 -5.88 -1.28 -1.78
C VAL A 24 -5.85 -2.27 -2.95
N ASP A 25 -5.42 -3.51 -2.71
CA ASP A 25 -5.35 -4.55 -3.74
C ASP A 25 -6.72 -4.82 -4.39
N MET A 26 -7.79 -4.93 -3.59
CA MET A 26 -9.14 -5.15 -4.09
C MET A 26 -9.61 -3.98 -4.96
N PHE A 27 -9.48 -2.73 -4.50
CA PHE A 27 -9.92 -1.57 -5.26
C PHE A 27 -9.10 -1.37 -6.54
N CYS A 28 -7.80 -1.64 -6.53
CA CYS A 28 -6.95 -1.63 -7.73
C CYS A 28 -7.45 -2.66 -8.76
N LYS A 29 -7.76 -3.89 -8.34
CA LYS A 29 -8.29 -4.95 -9.22
C LYS A 29 -9.68 -4.62 -9.77
N CYS A 30 -10.47 -3.84 -9.05
CA CYS A 30 -11.76 -3.32 -9.51
C CYS A 30 -11.65 -2.05 -10.37
N GLY A 31 -10.44 -1.55 -10.66
CA GLY A 31 -10.21 -0.29 -11.39
C GLY A 31 -10.66 0.97 -10.63
N CYS A 32 -11.01 0.85 -9.35
CA CYS A 32 -11.44 1.93 -8.50
C CYS A 32 -10.24 2.65 -7.87
N LEU A 33 -9.36 3.19 -8.71
CA LEU A 33 -8.06 3.74 -8.30
C LEU A 33 -8.17 4.89 -7.29
N ASP A 34 -9.20 5.74 -7.39
CA ASP A 34 -9.41 6.84 -6.43
C ASP A 34 -9.66 6.31 -5.01
N LYS A 35 -10.44 5.22 -4.89
CA LYS A 35 -10.72 4.58 -3.60
C LYS A 35 -9.49 3.88 -3.06
N ALA A 36 -8.76 3.17 -3.92
CA ALA A 36 -7.48 2.56 -3.56
C ALA A 36 -6.49 3.62 -3.05
N ARG A 37 -6.39 4.75 -3.76
CA ARG A 37 -5.49 5.86 -3.41
C ARG A 37 -5.90 6.55 -2.11
N ALA A 38 -7.19 6.78 -1.88
CA ALA A 38 -7.67 7.37 -0.63
C ALA A 38 -7.32 6.50 0.59
N ILE A 39 -7.50 5.17 0.47
CA ILE A 39 -7.13 4.23 1.53
C ILE A 39 -5.61 4.24 1.72
N PHE A 40 -4.86 4.11 0.63
CA PHE A 40 -3.40 4.18 0.65
C PHE A 40 -2.92 5.44 1.37
N ASP A 41 -3.38 6.63 0.99
CA ASP A 41 -2.95 7.89 1.58
C ASP A 41 -3.35 7.99 3.07
N SER A 42 -4.51 7.44 3.48
CA SER A 42 -4.95 7.39 4.88
C SER A 42 -4.10 6.46 5.78
N MET A 43 -3.36 5.50 5.21
CA MET A 43 -2.53 4.59 6.00
C MET A 43 -1.34 5.33 6.61
N ARG A 44 -1.30 5.39 7.95
CA ARG A 44 -0.20 6.02 8.70
C ARG A 44 1.15 5.32 8.50
N SER A 45 1.13 4.02 8.23
CA SER A 45 2.32 3.23 7.88
C SER A 45 2.02 2.37 6.66
N LYS A 46 2.96 2.34 5.72
CA LYS A 46 2.85 1.64 4.44
C LYS A 46 4.07 0.75 4.30
N ASN A 47 3.86 -0.55 4.17
CA ASN A 47 4.93 -1.50 3.89
C ASN A 47 5.14 -1.65 2.37
N VAL A 48 6.18 -2.38 1.97
CA VAL A 48 6.55 -2.58 0.55
C VAL A 48 5.36 -3.08 -0.26
N LYS A 49 4.60 -4.04 0.26
CA LYS A 49 3.41 -4.59 -0.40
C LYS A 49 2.37 -3.52 -0.73
N CYS A 50 2.15 -2.56 0.17
CA CYS A 50 1.23 -1.45 -0.04
C CYS A 50 1.63 -0.61 -1.26
N TRP A 51 2.91 -0.23 -1.35
CA TRP A 51 3.46 0.52 -2.47
C TRP A 51 3.39 -0.26 -3.78
N THR A 52 3.81 -1.53 -3.76
CA THR A 52 3.76 -2.40 -4.93
C THR A 52 2.35 -2.60 -5.46
N SER A 53 1.36 -2.85 -4.58
CA SER A 53 -0.04 -3.02 -4.99
C SER A 53 -0.61 -1.75 -5.62
N MET A 54 -0.24 -0.57 -5.12
CA MET A 54 -0.73 0.70 -5.68
C MET A 54 -0.07 1.01 -7.03
N VAL A 55 1.25 0.85 -7.15
CA VAL A 55 1.98 1.05 -8.42
C VAL A 55 1.49 0.06 -9.48
N SER A 56 1.45 -1.23 -9.15
CA SER A 56 0.94 -2.26 -10.08
C SER A 56 -0.52 -2.04 -10.44
N GLY A 57 -1.33 -1.54 -9.50
CA GLY A 57 -2.71 -1.15 -9.76
C GLY A 57 -2.82 -0.03 -10.79
N TYR A 58 -2.02 1.02 -10.66
CA TYR A 58 -1.97 2.10 -11.65
C TYR A 58 -1.51 1.60 -13.03
N VAL A 59 -0.44 0.80 -13.09
CA VAL A 59 0.07 0.22 -14.35
C VAL A 59 -1.00 -0.64 -15.03
N SER A 60 -1.65 -1.54 -14.29
CA SER A 60 -2.66 -2.46 -14.83
C SER A 60 -3.91 -1.75 -15.36
N ASN A 61 -4.16 -0.51 -14.92
CA ASN A 61 -5.29 0.31 -15.35
C ASN A 61 -4.86 1.42 -16.34
N GLY A 62 -3.60 1.44 -16.80
CA GLY A 62 -3.10 2.38 -17.81
C GLY A 62 -2.67 3.75 -17.29
N SER A 63 -2.68 3.98 -15.98
CA SER A 63 -2.26 5.22 -15.32
C SER A 63 -0.74 5.24 -15.06
N ILE A 64 0.05 5.22 -16.13
CA ILE A 64 1.51 5.04 -16.05
C ILE A 64 2.22 6.23 -15.39
N ASP A 65 1.75 7.45 -15.63
CA ASP A 65 2.36 8.65 -15.06
C ASP A 65 2.20 8.68 -13.53
N GLU A 66 1.02 8.34 -13.02
CA GLU A 66 0.74 8.23 -11.59
C GLU A 66 1.51 7.07 -10.94
N ALA A 67 1.66 5.94 -11.67
CA ALA A 67 2.48 4.83 -11.22
C ALA A 67 3.94 5.27 -11.02
N ARG A 68 4.49 6.02 -11.98
CA ARG A 68 5.87 6.52 -11.94
C ARG A 68 6.07 7.54 -10.83
N GLU A 69 5.17 8.51 -10.70
CA GLU A 69 5.21 9.50 -9.62
C GLU A 69 5.20 8.82 -8.24
N LEU A 70 4.31 7.82 -8.07
CA LEU A 70 4.19 7.11 -6.82
C LEU A 70 5.43 6.24 -6.52
N PHE A 71 6.00 5.60 -7.54
CA PHE A 71 7.25 4.85 -7.44
C PHE A 71 8.41 5.76 -7.00
N GLU A 72 8.56 6.94 -7.60
CA GLU A 72 9.62 7.89 -7.25
C GLU A 72 9.47 8.43 -5.82
N ARG A 73 8.23 8.61 -5.37
CA ARG A 73 7.90 9.06 -4.01
C ARG A 73 8.08 7.97 -2.95
N SER A 74 8.12 6.70 -3.34
CA SER A 74 8.31 5.59 -2.40
C SER A 74 9.66 5.72 -1.69
N PRO A 75 9.70 5.78 -0.35
CA PRO A 75 10.97 5.76 0.39
C PRO A 75 11.66 4.39 0.30
N VAL A 76 10.91 3.37 -0.08
CA VAL A 76 11.42 2.03 -0.36
C VAL A 76 11.70 1.95 -1.86
N LYS A 77 12.96 1.89 -2.26
CA LYS A 77 13.36 1.59 -3.65
C LYS A 77 13.91 0.16 -3.72
N ASP A 78 13.08 -0.80 -3.37
CA ASP A 78 13.45 -2.23 -3.40
C ASP A 78 13.36 -2.78 -4.82
N VAL A 79 14.07 -3.87 -5.11
CA VAL A 79 14.12 -4.54 -6.42
C VAL A 79 12.71 -4.97 -6.88
N VAL A 80 11.83 -5.29 -5.93
CA VAL A 80 10.42 -5.69 -6.18
C VAL A 80 9.57 -4.53 -6.73
N LEU A 81 9.93 -3.28 -6.48
CA LEU A 81 9.22 -2.12 -7.00
C LEU A 81 9.50 -1.89 -8.50
N TRP A 82 10.70 -2.25 -8.98
CA TRP A 82 11.06 -2.19 -10.39
C TRP A 82 10.35 -3.27 -11.23
N THR A 83 10.05 -4.44 -10.66
CA THR A 83 9.30 -5.50 -11.36
C THR A 83 7.81 -5.18 -11.52
N ALA A 84 7.33 -4.12 -10.88
CA ALA A 84 5.93 -3.67 -10.95
C ALA A 84 5.70 -2.55 -11.97
N MET A 85 6.76 -1.91 -12.47
CA MET A 85 6.73 -1.09 -13.68
C MET A 85 6.93 -1.97 -14.92
#